data_AF-H0HNK2-F1
#
_entry.id   AF-H0HNK2-F1
#
_cell.length_a   1.000
_cell.length_b   1.000
_cell.length_c   1.000
_cell.angle_alpha   90.00
_cell.angle_beta   90.00
_cell.angle_gamma   90.00
#
_symmetry.space_group_name_H-M   'P 1'
#
loop_
_entity.id
_entity.type
_entity.pdbx_description
1 polymer ?
#
loop_
_entity_poly.entity_id
_entity_poly.type
_entity_poly.pdbx_seq_one_letter_code
_entity_poly.pdbx_strand_id
1 'polypeptide(L)'
;MWKGWPQSQLPDSRAAAETVFDRLTPDEQATASLCAEAFCRLRALRGKPAHMLPYLRLKQFRELDGAPPFDKDGDFIITPDRPEWSAWLADLKKRRDLTPAAVERAVSLRKFLRKTRWPEHIQQQGGPA
;
A
#
# COMPACT_ATOMS: atom_id res chain seq x y z
N MET A 1 13.68 -7.83 -9.58
CA MET A 1 12.95 -6.74 -10.26
C MET A 1 11.85 -7.21 -11.22
N TRP A 2 12.14 -8.01 -12.25
CA TRP A 2 11.17 -8.29 -13.34
C TRP A 2 10.13 -9.38 -13.05
N LYS A 3 10.42 -10.30 -12.12
CA LYS A 3 9.49 -11.35 -11.72
C LYS A 3 8.28 -10.73 -11.02
N GLY A 4 7.07 -11.13 -11.40
CA GLY A 4 5.80 -10.65 -10.83
C GLY A 4 5.07 -9.59 -11.66
N TRP A 5 5.69 -9.06 -12.72
CA TRP A 5 5.04 -8.09 -13.62
C TRP A 5 4.37 -8.79 -14.80
N PRO A 6 3.06 -8.56 -15.04
CA PRO A 6 2.43 -8.96 -16.28
C PRO A 6 3.15 -8.35 -17.49
N GLN A 7 3.25 -9.10 -18.59
CA GLN A 7 4.00 -8.64 -19.76
C GLN A 7 3.46 -7.33 -20.35
N SER A 8 2.15 -7.11 -20.29
CA SER A 8 1.47 -5.88 -20.70
C SER A 8 1.74 -4.67 -19.79
N GLN A 9 2.39 -4.90 -18.64
CA GLN A 9 2.68 -3.89 -17.62
C GLN A 9 4.18 -3.62 -17.47
N LEU A 10 5.00 -4.31 -18.26
CA LEU A 10 6.42 -4.00 -18.38
C LEU A 10 6.62 -2.64 -19.06
N PRO A 11 7.68 -1.90 -18.71
CA PRO A 11 7.98 -0.61 -19.32
C PRO A 11 8.48 -0.81 -20.76
N ASP A 12 8.12 0.12 -21.65
CA ASP A 12 8.60 0.14 -23.04
C ASP A 12 10.13 0.23 -23.12
N SER A 13 10.76 0.93 -22.16
CA SER A 13 12.21 1.03 -22.00
C SER A 13 12.67 0.33 -20.72
N ARG A 14 13.26 -0.86 -20.89
CA ARG A 14 13.88 -1.61 -19.79
C ARG A 14 15.05 -0.83 -19.15
N ALA A 15 15.90 -0.25 -19.98
CA ALA A 15 17.05 0.55 -19.54
C ALA A 15 16.63 1.73 -18.63
N ALA A 16 15.49 2.37 -18.93
CA ALA A 16 14.98 3.44 -18.09
C ALA A 16 14.53 2.93 -16.72
N ALA A 17 13.93 1.74 -16.64
CA ALA A 17 13.50 1.15 -15.37
C ALA A 17 14.69 0.64 -14.55
N GLU A 18 15.70 0.05 -15.19
CA GLU A 18 16.97 -0.34 -14.54
C GLU A 18 17.66 0.89 -13.96
N THR A 19 17.79 1.97 -14.73
CA THR A 19 18.39 3.23 -14.25
C THR A 19 17.67 3.79 -13.02
N VAL A 20 16.33 3.67 -12.96
CA VAL A 20 15.57 4.12 -11.79
C VAL A 20 15.80 3.17 -10.61
N PHE A 21 15.83 1.87 -10.84
CA PHE A 21 16.07 0.85 -9.82
C PHE A 21 17.47 0.97 -9.21
N ASP A 22 18.49 1.19 -10.03
CA ASP A 22 19.88 1.35 -9.59
C ASP A 22 20.10 2.60 -8.73
N ARG A 23 19.20 3.59 -8.83
CA ARG A 23 19.21 4.78 -7.97
C ARG A 23 18.55 4.57 -6.60
N LEU A 24 17.84 3.46 -6.40
CA LEU A 24 17.30 3.08 -5.10
C LEU A 24 18.44 2.57 -4.19
N THR A 25 18.27 2.69 -2.88
CA THR A 25 19.23 2.06 -1.94
C THR A 25 19.14 0.54 -2.02
N PRO A 26 20.15 -0.22 -1.57
CA PRO A 26 20.09 -1.69 -1.57
C PRO A 26 18.84 -2.25 -0.87
N ASP A 27 18.45 -1.67 0.27
CA ASP A 27 17.23 -2.07 0.99
C ASP A 27 15.97 -1.76 0.17
N GLU A 28 15.91 -0.58 -0.46
CA GLU A 28 14.78 -0.21 -1.32
C GLU A 28 14.68 -1.11 -2.56
N GLN A 29 15.81 -1.53 -3.13
CA GLN A 29 15.84 -2.48 -4.24
C GLN A 29 15.28 -3.86 -3.84
N ALA A 30 15.66 -4.32 -2.63
CA ALA A 30 15.16 -5.56 -2.05
C ALA A 30 13.63 -5.47 -1.82
N THR A 31 13.17 -4.44 -1.12
CA THR A 31 11.74 -4.20 -0.87
C THR A 31 10.96 -4.03 -2.17
N ALA A 32 11.45 -3.25 -3.13
CA ALA A 32 10.81 -3.08 -4.44
C ALA A 32 10.68 -4.39 -5.20
N SER A 33 11.65 -5.30 -5.08
CA SER A 33 11.55 -6.63 -5.71
C SER A 33 10.58 -7.55 -4.98
N LEU A 34 10.55 -7.52 -3.63
CA LEU A 34 9.65 -8.34 -2.82
C LEU A 34 8.18 -7.93 -2.99
N CYS A 35 7.90 -6.63 -3.06
CA CYS A 35 6.52 -6.12 -3.11
C CYS A 35 5.92 -6.09 -4.54
N ALA A 36 6.70 -6.39 -5.59
CA ALA A 36 6.29 -6.21 -6.98
C ALA A 36 5.01 -6.99 -7.35
N GLU A 37 4.96 -8.28 -6.99
CA GLU A 37 3.81 -9.13 -7.29
C GLU A 37 2.57 -8.69 -6.50
N ALA A 38 2.74 -8.40 -5.21
CA ALA A 38 1.67 -7.90 -4.36
C ALA A 38 1.11 -6.57 -4.90
N PHE A 39 1.97 -5.68 -5.41
CA PHE A 39 1.56 -4.44 -6.05
C PHE A 39 0.74 -4.68 -7.32
N CYS A 40 1.21 -5.57 -8.21
CA CYS A 40 0.48 -5.90 -9.43
C CYS A 40 -0.90 -6.47 -9.12
N ARG A 41 -0.99 -7.40 -8.15
CA ARG A 41 -2.25 -7.96 -7.67
C ARG A 41 -3.16 -6.89 -7.08
N LEU A 42 -2.65 -6.03 -6.21
CA LEU A 42 -3.41 -4.95 -5.60
C LEU A 42 -4.00 -3.99 -6.65
N ARG A 43 -3.20 -3.61 -7.65
CA ARG A 43 -3.65 -2.75 -8.75
C ARG A 43 -4.72 -3.42 -9.60
N ALA A 44 -4.57 -4.72 -9.89
CA ALA A 44 -5.56 -5.51 -10.62
C ALA A 44 -6.91 -5.57 -9.87
N LEU A 45 -6.91 -5.87 -8.56
CA LEU A 45 -8.13 -5.88 -7.75
C LEU A 45 -8.82 -4.52 -7.70
N ARG A 46 -8.03 -3.44 -7.77
CA ARG A 46 -8.52 -2.06 -7.82
C ARG A 46 -8.92 -1.59 -9.23
N GLY A 47 -8.82 -2.45 -10.25
CA GLY A 47 -9.10 -2.09 -11.65
C GLY A 47 -8.16 -1.03 -12.22
N LYS A 48 -6.94 -0.90 -11.68
CA LYS A 48 -5.95 0.10 -12.11
C LYS A 48 -4.74 -0.56 -12.77
N PRO A 49 -4.09 0.10 -13.75
CA PRO A 49 -2.86 -0.43 -14.34
C PRO A 49 -1.71 -0.40 -13.32
N ALA A 50 -0.89 -1.44 -13.26
CA ALA A 50 0.36 -1.43 -12.49
C ALA A 50 1.50 -1.04 -13.44
N HIS A 51 1.93 0.21 -13.43
CA HIS A 51 3.05 0.65 -14.27
C HIS A 51 4.36 0.60 -13.46
N MET A 52 5.39 -0.06 -14.00
CA MET A 52 6.67 -0.25 -13.30
C MET A 52 7.42 1.05 -13.02
N LEU A 53 7.48 1.96 -13.99
CA LEU A 53 8.22 3.21 -13.81
C LEU A 53 7.63 4.07 -12.68
N PRO A 54 6.30 4.33 -12.62
CA PRO A 54 5.68 4.98 -11.47
C PRO A 54 5.89 4.23 -10.15
N TYR A 55 5.80 2.89 -10.14
CA TYR A 55 6.05 2.09 -8.95
C TYR A 55 7.43 2.34 -8.34
N LEU A 56 8.47 2.35 -9.18
CA LEU A 56 9.85 2.59 -8.75
C LEU A 56 10.09 4.07 -8.41
N ARG A 57 9.69 5.01 -9.28
CA ARG A 57 9.96 6.45 -9.11
C ARG A 57 9.26 7.04 -7.88
N LEU A 58 8.01 6.64 -7.66
CA LEU A 58 7.19 7.12 -6.54
C LEU A 58 7.35 6.24 -5.29
N LYS A 59 8.27 5.28 -5.31
CA LYS A 59 8.55 4.34 -4.22
C LYS A 59 7.28 3.68 -3.65
N GLN A 60 6.36 3.28 -4.52
CA GLN A 60 5.04 2.76 -4.13
C GLN A 60 5.13 1.44 -3.36
N PHE A 61 6.26 0.74 -3.46
CA PHE A 61 6.57 -0.44 -2.65
C PHE A 61 6.58 -0.16 -1.15
N ARG A 62 6.86 1.07 -0.71
CA ARG A 62 6.84 1.43 0.72
C ARG A 62 5.46 1.28 1.36
N GLU A 63 4.39 1.44 0.58
CA GLU A 63 3.03 1.22 1.08
C GLU A 63 2.75 -0.26 1.36
N LEU A 64 3.49 -1.17 0.73
CA LEU A 64 3.32 -2.61 0.84
C LEU A 64 4.32 -3.29 1.78
N ASP A 65 5.41 -2.62 2.11
CA ASP A 65 6.46 -3.15 2.98
C ASP A 65 5.95 -3.34 4.41
N GLY A 66 5.83 -4.59 4.87
CA GLY A 66 5.22 -4.91 6.17
C GLY A 66 3.74 -4.54 6.29
N ALA A 67 3.07 -4.26 5.17
CA ALA A 67 1.68 -3.83 5.18
C ALA A 67 0.72 -4.95 5.61
N PRO A 68 -0.46 -4.60 6.12
CA PRO A 68 -1.54 -5.56 6.35
C PRO A 68 -1.94 -6.27 5.04
N PRO A 69 -2.53 -7.48 5.12
CA PRO A 69 -3.09 -8.13 3.93
C PRO A 69 -4.24 -7.30 3.37
N PHE A 70 -4.55 -7.47 2.08
CA PHE A 70 -5.69 -6.83 1.44
C PHE A 70 -6.75 -7.86 1.00
N ASP A 71 -8.00 -7.43 0.97
CA ASP A 71 -9.15 -8.26 0.58
C ASP A 71 -9.35 -8.34 -0.95
N LYS A 72 -10.48 -8.93 -1.37
CA LYS A 72 -10.86 -9.08 -2.77
C LYS A 72 -11.10 -7.77 -3.52
N ASP A 73 -11.35 -6.67 -2.80
CA ASP A 73 -11.58 -5.34 -3.36
C ASP A 73 -10.30 -4.49 -3.31
N GLY A 74 -9.19 -5.11 -2.88
CA GLY A 74 -7.89 -4.48 -2.70
C GLY A 74 -7.88 -3.49 -1.54
N ASP A 75 -8.72 -3.67 -0.53
CA ASP A 75 -8.69 -2.89 0.71
C ASP A 75 -7.82 -3.58 1.76
N PHE A 76 -6.90 -2.83 2.35
CA PHE A 76 -6.09 -3.29 3.48
C PHE A 76 -6.99 -3.63 4.66
N ILE A 77 -6.78 -4.82 5.21
CA ILE A 77 -7.50 -5.36 6.36
C ILE A 77 -6.67 -5.01 7.61
N ILE A 78 -7.04 -3.91 8.26
CA ILE A 78 -6.37 -3.43 9.47
C ILE A 78 -6.98 -4.11 10.70
N THR A 79 -6.20 -4.90 11.42
CA THR A 79 -6.62 -5.64 12.61
C THR A 79 -5.96 -5.13 13.89
N PRO A 80 -6.52 -5.36 15.09
CA PRO A 80 -6.01 -4.79 16.35
C PRO A 80 -4.55 -5.11 16.71
N ASP A 81 -4.01 -6.21 16.19
CA ASP A 81 -2.62 -6.65 16.37
C ASP A 81 -1.61 -5.87 15.49
N ARG A 82 -2.10 -5.02 14.60
CA ARG A 82 -1.28 -4.25 13.66
C ARG A 82 -1.01 -2.83 14.14
N PRO A 83 0.18 -2.27 13.89
CA PRO A 83 0.53 -0.92 14.32
C PRO A 83 -0.37 0.16 13.70
N GLU A 84 -0.96 -0.10 12.53
CA GLU A 84 -1.89 0.79 11.84
C GLU A 84 -3.23 0.96 12.60
N TRP A 85 -3.60 0.02 13.48
CA TRP A 85 -4.91 0.01 14.15
C TRP A 85 -5.19 1.26 14.96
N SER A 86 -4.26 1.62 15.85
CA SER A 86 -4.43 2.77 16.75
C SER A 86 -4.50 4.09 15.97
N ALA A 87 -3.69 4.22 14.92
CA ALA A 87 -3.71 5.36 14.02
C ALA A 87 -5.05 5.50 13.30
N TRP A 88 -5.56 4.40 12.73
CA TRP A 88 -6.87 4.39 12.08
C TRP A 88 -8.01 4.64 13.05
N LEU A 89 -8.00 4.04 14.24
CA LEU A 89 -9.03 4.28 15.24
C LEU A 89 -9.08 5.76 15.66
N ALA A 90 -7.91 6.39 15.84
CA ALA A 90 -7.82 7.81 16.14
C ALA A 90 -8.33 8.69 14.99
N ASP A 91 -8.02 8.35 13.73
CA ASP A 91 -8.54 9.03 12.54
C ASP A 91 -10.07 8.93 12.46
N LEU A 92 -10.62 7.71 12.62
CA LEU A 92 -12.06 7.46 12.52
C LEU A 92 -12.86 8.18 13.60
N LYS A 93 -12.32 8.33 14.81
CA LYS A 93 -12.96 9.11 15.88
C LYS A 93 -13.02 10.62 15.60
N LYS A 94 -12.17 11.15 14.71
CA LYS A 94 -12.12 12.57 14.35
C LYS A 94 -12.98 12.92 13.13
N ARG A 95 -13.40 11.91 12.36
CA ARG A 95 -14.20 12.07 11.14
C ARG A 95 -15.61 12.52 11.49
N ARG A 96 -16.01 13.67 10.94
CA ARG A 96 -17.34 14.26 11.16
C ARG A 96 -18.46 13.52 10.44
N ASP A 97 -18.12 12.77 9.41
CA ASP A 97 -19.01 11.92 8.62
C ASP A 97 -19.34 10.58 9.30
N LEU A 98 -18.66 10.23 10.40
CA LEU A 98 -18.90 9.00 11.15
C LEU A 98 -19.58 9.28 12.48
N THR A 99 -20.62 8.50 12.78
CA THR A 99 -21.23 8.50 14.11
C THR A 99 -20.40 7.65 15.09
N PRO A 100 -20.45 7.95 16.40
CA PRO A 100 -19.79 7.11 17.41
C PRO A 100 -20.17 5.62 17.30
N ALA A 101 -21.45 5.34 17.04
CA ALA A 101 -21.95 3.98 16.85
C ALA A 101 -21.33 3.26 15.64
N ALA A 102 -21.06 3.99 14.55
CA ALA A 102 -20.37 3.43 13.38
C ALA A 102 -18.93 3.03 13.72
N VAL A 103 -18.23 3.86 14.50
CA VAL A 103 -16.86 3.56 14.97
C VAL A 103 -16.86 2.37 15.92
N GLU A 104 -17.77 2.31 16.89
CA GLU A 104 -17.88 1.18 17.82
C GLU A 104 -18.21 -0.13 17.10
N ARG A 105 -19.09 -0.09 16.10
CA ARG A 105 -19.38 -1.26 15.26
C ARG A 105 -18.14 -1.73 14.50
N ALA A 106 -17.32 -0.82 13.98
CA ALA A 106 -16.08 -1.21 13.30
C ALA A 106 -15.07 -1.83 14.28
N VAL A 107 -14.99 -1.31 15.51
CA VAL A 107 -14.16 -1.87 16.59
C VAL A 107 -14.63 -3.27 17.00
N SER A 108 -15.95 -3.49 17.15
CA SER A 108 -16.49 -4.79 17.52
C SER A 108 -16.26 -5.87 16.45
N LEU A 109 -16.25 -5.48 15.17
CA LEU A 109 -15.87 -6.34 14.05
C LEU A 109 -14.37 -6.66 14.00
N ARG A 110 -13.55 -6.00 14.83
CA ARG A 110 -12.08 -6.17 14.92
C ARG A 110 -11.35 -6.05 13.59
N LYS A 111 -11.89 -5.27 12.65
CA LYS A 111 -11.23 -4.99 11.37
C LYS A 111 -11.67 -3.66 10.77
N PHE A 112 -10.75 -2.94 10.15
CA PHE A 112 -11.04 -1.84 9.23
C PHE A 112 -10.61 -2.21 7.82
N LEU A 113 -11.41 -1.84 6.82
CA LEU A 113 -11.07 -1.99 5.40
C LEU A 113 -10.69 -0.63 4.84
N ARG A 114 -9.45 -0.45 4.36
CA ARG A 114 -8.95 0.86 3.93
C ARG A 114 -8.17 0.80 2.63
N LYS A 115 -8.31 1.85 1.81
CA LYS A 115 -7.61 1.98 0.52
C LYS A 115 -6.11 2.27 0.70
N THR A 116 -5.70 2.80 1.85
CA THR A 116 -4.30 3.09 2.18
C THR A 116 -3.89 2.36 3.45
N ARG A 117 -2.59 2.06 3.57
CA ARG A 117 -2.03 1.42 4.77
C ARG A 117 -2.23 2.30 6.01
N TRP A 118 -1.85 3.57 5.90
CA TRP A 118 -1.97 4.56 6.98
C TRP A 118 -3.06 5.59 6.65
N PRO A 119 -3.65 6.26 7.65
CA PRO A 119 -4.43 7.47 7.42
C PRO A 119 -3.66 8.50 6.58
N GLU A 120 -4.35 9.22 5.69
CA GLU A 120 -3.72 10.11 4.72
C GLU A 120 -2.80 11.17 5.37
N HIS A 121 -3.23 11.72 6.51
CA HIS A 121 -2.45 12.73 7.24
C HIS A 121 -1.13 12.19 7.82
N ILE A 122 -1.02 10.88 8.06
CA ILE A 122 0.23 10.21 8.47
C ILE A 122 1.08 9.86 7.25
N GLN A 123 0.43 9.43 6.16
CA GLN A 123 1.12 9.09 4.92
C GLN A 123 1.85 10.29 4.30
N GLN A 124 1.27 11.50 4.38
CA GLN A 124 1.90 12.74 3.91
C GLN A 124 3.11 13.17 4.76
N GLN A 125 3.22 12.69 6.01
CA GLN A 125 4.32 13.01 6.92
C GLN A 125 5.50 12.03 6.83
N GLY A 126 5.47 11.12 5.85
CA GLY A 126 6.53 10.13 5.64
C GLY A 126 6.33 8.79 6.34
N GLY A 127 5.20 8.59 7.03
CA GLY A 127 4.91 7.36 7.80
C GLY A 127 5.88 7.12 8.96
N PRO A 128 5.49 6.37 10.00
CA PRO A 128 6.47 5.91 10.97
C PRO A 128 7.51 5.05 10.25
N ALA A 129 8.78 5.38 10.47
CA ALA A 129 9.95 4.62 10.01
C ALA A 129 9.98 3.21 10.60
#